data_AF-A0A516PUT4-F1
#
_entry.id   AF-A0A516PUT4-F1
#
_cell.length_a   1.000
_cell.length_b   1.000
_cell.length_c   1.000
_cell.angle_alpha   90.00
_cell.angle_beta   90.00
_cell.angle_gamma   90.00
#
_symmetry.space_group_name_H-M   'P 1'
#
loop_
_entity.id
_entity.type
_entity.pdbx_description
1 polymer ?
#
loop_
_entity_poly.entity_id
_entity_poly.type
_entity_poly.pdbx_seq_one_letter_code
_entity_poly.pdbx_strand_id
1 'polypeptide(L)' 'MKRLIDIDDDALERARKTLGLPTIKATVNAALRLAAGDPVAGETRPGIDDAIDALAGIEFDERATAWR' A
#
# COMPACT_ATOMS: atom_id res chain seq x y z
N MET A 1 21.56 1.96 4.74
CA MET A 1 22.55 2.93 5.26
C MET A 1 21.87 3.79 6.33
N LYS A 2 22.55 4.15 7.42
CA LYS A 2 21.99 5.05 8.45
C LYS A 2 22.44 6.48 8.15
N ARG A 3 21.55 7.45 8.33
CA ARG A 3 21.81 8.88 8.19
C ARG A 3 21.24 9.57 9.43
N LEU A 4 21.96 10.57 9.94
CA LEU A 4 21.44 11.47 10.96
C LEU A 4 20.85 12.68 10.23
N ILE A 5 19.58 12.96 10.45
CA ILE A 5 18.87 14.10 9.90
C ILE A 5 18.00 14.70 11.01
N ASP A 6 17.90 16.02 11.04
CA ASP A 6 16.93 16.69 11.90
C ASP A 6 15.55 16.59 11.25
N ILE A 7 14.54 16.25 12.05
CA ILE A 7 13.15 16.14 11.63
C ILE A 7 12.34 16.95 12.63
N ASP A 8 11.40 17.74 12.12
CA ASP A 8 10.42 18.43 12.94
C ASP A 8 9.54 17.41 13.69
N ASP A 9 9.59 17.44 15.02
CA ASP A 9 8.92 16.46 15.88
C ASP A 9 7.38 16.50 15.74
N ASP A 10 6.81 17.69 15.51
CA ASP A 10 5.37 17.85 15.31
C ASP A 10 4.93 17.28 13.95
N ALA A 11 5.74 17.45 12.91
CA ALA A 11 5.52 16.83 11.61
C ALA A 11 5.65 15.30 11.69
N LEU A 12 6.63 14.80 12.44
CA LEU A 12 6.81 13.36 12.66
C LEU A 12 5.64 12.75 13.44
N GLU A 13 5.14 13.44 14.48
CA GLU A 13 3.98 13.00 15.25
C GLU A 13 2.72 12.96 14.39
N ARG A 14 2.48 13.99 13.58
CA ARG A 14 1.36 14.01 12.63
C ARG A 14 1.45 12.86 11.65
N ALA A 15 2.61 12.63 11.03
CA ALA A 15 2.81 11.52 10.11
C ALA A 15 2.59 10.16 10.79
N ARG A 16 3.02 9.99 12.05
CA ARG A 16 2.82 8.75 12.80
C ARG A 16 1.34 8.50 13.08
N LYS A 17 0.58 9.53 13.48
CA LYS A 17 -0.86 9.45 13.67
C LYS A 17 -1.61 9.12 12.37
N THR A 18 -1.22 9.76 11.26
CA THR A 18 -1.86 9.54 9.96
C THR A 18 -1.59 8.13 9.42
N LEU A 19 -0.37 7.63 9.53
CA LEU A 19 0.01 6.32 8.98
C LEU A 19 -0.26 5.15 9.93
N GLY A 20 -0.53 5.43 11.22
CA GLY A 20 -0.78 4.40 12.23
C GLY A 20 0.41 3.47 12.50
N LEU A 21 1.63 3.92 12.17
CA LEU A 21 2.81 3.07 12.21
C LEU A 21 3.48 3.09 13.60
N PRO A 22 3.96 1.93 14.09
CA PRO A 22 4.39 1.79 15.47
C PRO A 22 5.78 2.37 15.76
N THR A 23 6.55 2.74 14.73
CA THR A 23 7.93 3.22 14.91
C THR A 23 8.24 4.40 13.99
N ILE A 24 9.09 5.33 14.46
CA ILE A 24 9.61 6.46 13.68
C ILE A 24 10.21 5.98 12.36
N LYS A 25 11.01 4.91 12.39
CA LYS A 25 11.60 4.31 11.19
C LYS A 25 10.54 3.88 10.18
N ALA A 26 9.48 3.21 10.63
CA ALA A 26 8.40 2.78 9.75
C ALA A 26 7.67 3.99 9.15
N THR A 27 7.35 5.00 9.97
CA THR A 27 6.73 6.25 9.54
C THR A 27 7.56 6.98 8.49
N VAL A 28 8.85 7.18 8.75
CA VAL A 28 9.76 7.88 7.81
C VAL A 28 9.90 7.10 6.51
N ASN A 29 10.08 5.78 6.57
CA ASN A 29 10.18 4.95 5.37
C ASN A 29 8.90 5.01 4.52
N ALA A 30 7.72 4.96 5.15
CA ALA A 30 6.45 5.05 4.46
C ALA A 30 6.23 6.45 3.84
N ALA A 31 6.54 7.51 4.58
CA ALA A 31 6.45 8.89 4.09
C ALA A 31 7.39 9.15 2.88
N LEU A 32 8.61 8.59 2.90
CA LEU A 32 9.54 8.71 1.78
C LEU A 32 9.05 7.94 0.54
N ARG A 33 8.47 6.75 0.72
CA ARG A 33 7.87 5.99 -0.40
C ARG A 33 6.71 6.76 -1.03
N LEU A 34 5.82 7.30 -0.19
CA LEU A 34 4.73 8.18 -0.63
C LEU A 34 5.24 9.39 -1.44
N ALA A 35 6.26 10.08 -0.93
CA ALA A 35 6.85 11.24 -1.61
C ALA A 35 7.58 10.88 -2.92
N ALA A 36 8.14 9.66 -3.00
CA ALA A 36 8.75 9.14 -4.21
C ALA A 36 7.72 8.69 -5.26
N GLY A 37 6.44 8.63 -4.90
CA GLY A 37 5.40 8.03 -5.75
C GLY A 37 5.52 6.50 -5.84
N ASP A 38 6.25 5.88 -4.91
CA ASP A 38 6.29 4.43 -4.80
C ASP A 38 4.93 3.97 -4.27
N PRO A 39 4.24 3.02 -4.94
CA PRO A 39 2.97 2.52 -4.45
C PRO A 39 3.15 1.99 -3.03
N VAL A 40 2.35 2.53 -2.10
CA VAL A 40 2.27 2.00 -0.73
C VAL A 40 1.94 0.54 -0.85
N ALA A 41 2.59 -0.33 -0.08
CA ALA A 41 2.27 -1.75 -0.08
C ALA A 41 0.76 -1.92 0.24
N GLY A 42 -0.06 -2.14 -0.79
CA GLY A 42 -1.52 -2.18 -0.72
C GLY A 42 -2.28 -1.23 -1.66
N GLU A 43 -1.64 -0.27 -2.33
CA GLU A 43 -2.28 0.57 -3.36
C GLU A 43 -2.20 -0.10 -4.74
N THR A 44 -3.34 -0.17 -5.42
CA THR A 44 -3.54 -0.72 -6.76
C THR A 44 -2.45 -0.20 -7.71
N ARG A 45 -1.57 -1.11 -8.12
CA ARG A 45 -0.66 -0.88 -9.24
C ARG A 45 -1.50 -0.65 -10.49
N PRO A 46 -1.14 0.28 -11.40
CA PRO A 46 -1.78 0.34 -12.70
C PRO A 46 -1.80 -1.06 -13.33
N GLY A 47 -3.00 -1.57 -13.62
CA GLY A 47 -3.25 -2.95 -14.07
C GLY A 47 -3.86 -3.91 -13.03
N ILE A 48 -3.88 -3.60 -11.73
CA ILE A 48 -4.57 -4.44 -10.72
C ILE A 48 -6.08 -4.29 -10.85
N ASP A 49 -6.60 -3.07 -10.98
CA ASP A 49 -8.03 -2.87 -11.20
C ASP A 49 -8.45 -3.47 -12.55
N ASP A 50 -7.64 -3.31 -13.60
CA ASP A 50 -7.89 -3.95 -14.90
C ASP A 50 -7.91 -5.50 -14.80
N ALA A 51 -7.06 -6.08 -13.94
CA ALA A 51 -7.04 -7.52 -13.70
C ALA A 51 -8.22 -7.99 -12.83
N ILE A 52 -8.68 -7.16 -11.88
CA ILE A 52 -9.88 -7.42 -11.08
C ILE A 52 -11.12 -7.33 -11.97
N ASP A 53 -11.20 -6.35 -12.84
CA ASP A 53 -12.28 -6.18 -13.82
C ASP A 53 -12.29 -7.33 -14.84
N ALA A 54 -11.11 -7.76 -15.30
CA ALA A 54 -11.01 -8.94 -16.15
C ALA A 54 -11.52 -10.21 -15.46
N LEU A 55 -11.23 -10.39 -14.17
CA LEU A 55 -11.73 -11.52 -13.38
C LEU A 55 -13.25 -11.43 -13.14
N ALA A 56 -13.76 -10.23 -12.90
CA ALA A 56 -15.20 -9.99 -12.71
C ALA A 56 -16.01 -10.29 -13.98
N GLY A 57 -15.39 -10.18 -15.16
CA GLY A 57 -15.99 -10.50 -16.45
C GLY A 57 -15.95 -11.98 -16.85
N ILE A 58 -15.37 -12.87 -16.03
CA ILE A 58 -15.38 -14.31 -16.30
C ILE A 58 -16.69 -14.90 -15.80
N GLU A 59 -17.45 -15.51 -16.72
CA GLU A 59 -18.62 -16.33 -16.36
C GLU A 59 -18.15 -17.58 -15.62
N PHE A 60 -18.47 -17.68 -14.34
CA PHE A 60 -18.17 -18.86 -13.54
C PHE A 60 -19.27 -19.90 -13.75
N ASP A 61 -18.92 -21.06 -14.31
CA ASP A 61 -19.82 -22.20 -14.36
C ASP A 61 -20.31 -22.57 -12.95
N GLU A 62 -21.55 -23.08 -12.86
CA GLU A 62 -22.08 -23.58 -11.59
C GLU A 62 -21.10 -24.57 -10.96
N ARG A 63 -20.70 -24.27 -9.73
CA ARG A 63 -19.66 -25.02 -8.98
C ARG A 63 -19.93 -26.54 -8.94
N ALA A 64 -21.20 -26.94 -8.99
CA ALA A 64 -21.62 -28.35 -9.03
C ALA A 64 -21.27 -29.07 -10.34
N THR A 65 -21.07 -28.32 -11.43
CA THR A 65 -20.72 -28.83 -12.76
C THR A 65 -19.20 -28.80 -12.99
N ALA A 66 -18.49 -27.86 -12.35
CA ALA A 66 -17.05 -27.66 -12.51
C ALA A 66 -16.15 -28.71 -11.82
N TRP A 67 -16.64 -29.41 -10.80
CA TRP A 67 -15.83 -30.34 -9.97
C TRP A 67 -16.27 -31.82 -10.07
N ARG A 68 -16.79 -32.26 -11.22
CA ARG A 68 -16.88 -33.70 -11.53
C ARG A 68 -15.54 -34.24 -11.99
#